data_AF-A0A924HXA9-F1
#
_entry.id   AF-A0A924HXA9-F1
#
_cell.length_a   1.000
_cell.length_b   1.000
_cell.length_c   1.000
_cell.angle_alpha   90.00
_cell.angle_beta   90.00
_cell.angle_gamma   90.00
#
_symmetry.space_group_name_H-M   'P 1'
#
loop_
_entity.id
_entity.type
_entity.pdbx_description
1 polymer ?
#
loop_
_entity_poly.entity_id
_entity_poly.type
_entity_poly.pdbx_seq_one_letter_code
_entity_poly.pdbx_strand_id
1 'polypeptide(L)'
;MKITSLSIVNKGFALPTVMIASVVMLIVLVSGLSATTTINAALRAQFDNKLLEQSLDAGTNFAVRCIASNGGTAPWFGLYPISACNNASATNVCPDAGTPANCFVVNTPDYKTTFTVGPASVDANGVDTVVITGRLIKIRASNSTTFGSTATRVLSVGDATMPALKDGIAF
;
A
#
# COMPACT_ATOMS: atom_id res chain seq x y z
N MET A 1 39.22 66.04 45.73
CA MET A 1 38.46 65.12 46.60
C MET A 1 37.54 64.29 45.72
N LYS A 2 37.84 62.99 45.60
CA LYS A 2 37.01 61.83 45.27
C LYS A 2 35.91 61.93 44.18
N ILE A 3 36.21 61.24 43.07
CA ILE A 3 35.26 60.77 42.04
C ILE A 3 34.30 59.75 42.68
N THR A 4 33.00 59.90 42.47
CA THR A 4 31.97 58.86 42.70
C THR A 4 31.14 58.80 41.42
N SER A 5 31.53 57.98 40.43
CA SER A 5 31.21 56.54 40.33
C SER A 5 29.74 56.27 40.61
N LEU A 6 28.89 56.53 39.61
CA LEU A 6 27.55 55.96 39.54
C LEU A 6 27.68 54.61 38.82
N SER A 7 27.44 53.51 39.53
CA SER A 7 27.61 52.16 39.03
C SER A 7 26.56 51.83 37.96
N ILE A 8 27.03 51.54 36.75
CA ILE A 8 26.21 50.90 35.72
C ILE A 8 26.15 49.41 36.08
N VAL A 9 25.20 49.05 36.93
CA VAL A 9 24.88 47.64 37.18
C VAL A 9 23.85 47.19 36.13
N ASN A 10 24.25 46.21 35.32
CA ASN A 10 23.40 45.16 34.77
C ASN A 10 22.63 45.36 33.44
N LYS A 11 23.33 45.60 32.31
CA LYS A 11 22.79 45.36 30.96
C LYS A 11 23.80 44.67 30.03
N GLY A 12 24.38 43.55 30.48
CA GLY A 12 25.35 42.76 29.70
C GLY A 12 24.83 41.41 29.16
N PHE A 13 23.65 40.94 29.58
CA PHE A 13 23.24 39.54 29.35
C PHE A 13 22.02 39.34 28.43
N ALA A 14 21.39 40.40 27.93
CA ALA A 14 20.19 40.27 27.10
C ALA A 14 20.50 39.91 25.63
N LEU A 15 21.58 40.44 25.04
CA LEU A 15 21.83 40.27 23.60
C LEU A 15 22.22 38.82 23.20
N PRO A 16 23.12 38.14 23.94
CA PRO A 16 23.52 36.76 23.58
C PRO A 16 22.43 35.73 23.92
N THR A 17 21.66 35.95 24.98
CA THR A 17 20.62 35.00 25.43
C THR A 17 19.42 34.97 24.49
N VAL A 18 19.03 36.11 23.91
CA VAL A 18 17.97 36.16 22.89
C VAL A 18 18.40 35.44 21.60
N MET A 19 19.68 35.53 21.22
CA MET A 19 20.23 34.79 20.08
C MET A 19 20.27 33.27 20.33
N ILE A 20 20.63 32.84 21.54
CA ILE A 20 20.63 31.40 21.87
C ILE A 20 19.19 30.87 21.96
N ALA A 21 18.28 31.64 22.56
CA ALA A 21 16.87 31.25 22.68
C ALA A 21 16.19 31.08 21.31
N SER A 22 16.48 31.94 20.34
CA SER A 22 15.91 31.83 18.99
C SER A 22 16.41 30.59 18.24
N VAL A 23 17.70 30.26 18.37
CA VAL A 23 18.28 29.05 17.77
C VAL A 23 17.69 27.79 18.40
N VAL A 24 17.55 27.75 19.72
CA VAL A 24 16.93 26.61 20.40
C VAL A 24 15.48 26.43 19.95
N MET A 25 14.70 27.52 19.85
CA MET A 25 13.32 27.45 19.41
C MET A 25 13.19 27.03 17.94
N LEU A 26 14.12 27.44 17.08
CA LEU A 26 14.22 26.98 15.69
C LEU A 26 14.48 25.47 15.62
N ILE A 27 15.43 24.96 16.41
CA ILE A 27 15.79 23.53 16.46
C ILE A 27 14.59 22.69 16.89
N VAL A 28 13.83 23.14 17.89
CA VAL A 28 12.61 22.46 18.35
C VAL A 28 11.52 22.44 17.28
N LEU A 29 11.36 23.52 16.52
CA LEU A 29 10.38 23.56 15.43
C LEU A 29 10.74 22.56 14.32
N VAL A 30 12.02 22.48 13.97
CA VAL A 30 12.52 21.57 12.93
C VAL A 30 12.40 20.11 13.36
N SER A 31 12.68 19.79 14.62
CA SER A 31 12.52 18.43 15.14
C SER A 31 11.04 17.99 15.21
N GLY A 32 10.13 18.90 15.56
CA GLY A 32 8.69 18.64 15.52
C GLY A 32 8.17 18.41 14.10
N LEU A 33 8.65 19.18 13.13
CA LEU A 33 8.26 19.03 11.72
C LEU A 33 8.77 17.70 11.14
N SER A 34 10.02 17.31 11.42
CA SER A 34 10.60 16.06 10.91
C SER A 34 9.90 14.82 11.48
N ALA A 35 9.51 14.85 12.76
CA ALA A 35 8.69 13.79 13.36
C ALA A 35 7.33 13.68 12.66
N THR A 36 6.67 14.81 12.42
CA THR A 36 5.35 14.86 11.76
C THR A 36 5.41 14.33 10.32
N THR A 37 6.43 14.71 9.55
CA THR A 37 6.58 14.22 8.17
C THR A 37 6.79 12.71 8.10
N THR A 38 7.51 12.14 9.08
CA THR A 38 7.79 10.70 9.14
C THR A 38 6.52 9.91 9.44
N ILE A 39 5.71 10.37 10.40
CA ILE A 39 4.43 9.74 10.75
C ILE A 39 3.47 9.76 9.55
N ASN A 40 3.37 10.89 8.84
CA ASN A 40 2.52 10.99 7.65
C ASN A 40 2.96 10.06 6.52
N ALA A 41 4.27 9.90 6.31
CA ALA A 41 4.79 8.95 5.33
C ALA A 41 4.45 7.49 5.72
N ALA A 42 4.62 7.14 7.00
CA ALA A 42 4.30 5.81 7.51
C ALA A 42 2.79 5.49 7.38
N LEU A 43 1.90 6.44 7.71
CA LEU A 43 0.45 6.29 7.56
C LEU A 43 0.05 6.04 6.09
N ARG A 44 0.67 6.75 5.15
CA ARG A 44 0.40 6.54 3.71
C ARG A 44 0.87 5.17 3.24
N ALA A 45 2.03 4.71 3.70
CA ALA A 45 2.53 3.37 3.39
C ALA A 45 1.59 2.28 3.95
N GLN A 46 1.11 2.45 5.19
CA GLN A 46 0.13 1.53 5.78
C GLN A 46 -1.19 1.51 5.01
N PHE A 47 -1.68 2.68 4.58
CA PHE A 47 -2.89 2.78 3.76
C PHE A 47 -2.73 2.05 2.42
N ASP A 48 -1.60 2.24 1.74
CA ASP A 48 -1.31 1.56 0.47
C ASP A 48 -1.23 0.04 0.65
N ASN A 49 -0.60 -0.43 1.74
CA ASN A 49 -0.58 -1.85 2.09
C ASN A 49 -1.99 -2.40 2.36
N LYS A 50 -2.85 -1.65 3.04
CA LYS A 50 -4.24 -2.08 3.31
C LYS A 50 -5.06 -2.19 2.03
N LEU A 51 -4.89 -1.27 1.08
CA LEU A 51 -5.54 -1.37 -0.23
C LEU A 51 -5.04 -2.59 -1.02
N LEU A 52 -3.73 -2.89 -0.95
CA LEU A 52 -3.16 -4.08 -1.57
C LEU A 52 -3.70 -5.37 -0.95
N GLU A 53 -3.78 -5.45 0.38
CA GLU A 53 -4.39 -6.59 1.08
C GLU A 53 -5.84 -6.82 0.65
N GLN A 54 -6.65 -5.76 0.59
CA GLN A 54 -8.03 -5.85 0.12
C GLN A 54 -8.13 -6.36 -1.32
N SER A 55 -7.20 -5.95 -2.20
CA SER A 55 -7.17 -6.45 -3.58
C SER A 55 -6.80 -7.93 -3.65
N LEU A 56 -5.89 -8.39 -2.78
CA LEU A 56 -5.54 -9.80 -2.66
C LEU A 56 -6.71 -10.62 -2.12
N ASP A 57 -7.39 -10.14 -1.08
CA ASP A 57 -8.54 -10.85 -0.50
C ASP A 57 -9.73 -10.92 -1.46
N ALA A 58 -9.91 -9.91 -2.32
CA ALA A 58 -10.87 -9.98 -3.41
C ALA A 58 -10.48 -11.06 -4.44
N GLY A 59 -9.20 -11.12 -4.82
CA GLY A 59 -8.68 -12.10 -5.76
C GLY A 59 -8.72 -13.54 -5.23
N THR A 60 -8.42 -13.75 -3.94
CA THR A 60 -8.51 -15.07 -3.29
C THR A 60 -9.95 -15.56 -3.24
N ASN A 61 -10.89 -14.71 -2.80
CA ASN A 61 -12.31 -15.08 -2.74
C ASN A 61 -12.84 -15.38 -4.15
N PHE A 62 -12.47 -14.58 -5.14
CA PHE A 62 -12.84 -14.83 -6.53
C PHE A 62 -12.29 -16.16 -7.05
N ALA A 63 -11.01 -16.43 -6.83
CA ALA A 63 -10.37 -17.69 -7.20
C ALA A 63 -11.10 -18.88 -6.53
N VAL A 64 -11.29 -18.85 -5.21
CA VAL A 64 -11.97 -19.92 -4.45
C VAL A 64 -13.37 -20.19 -5.00
N ARG A 65 -14.15 -19.14 -5.29
CA ARG A 65 -15.48 -19.30 -5.91
C ARG A 65 -15.41 -19.94 -7.28
N CYS A 66 -14.40 -19.59 -8.08
CA CYS A 66 -14.21 -20.20 -9.39
C CYS A 66 -13.75 -21.66 -9.30
N ILE A 67 -12.91 -22.02 -8.33
CA ILE A 67 -12.53 -23.42 -8.07
C ILE A 67 -13.78 -24.23 -7.67
N ALA A 68 -14.57 -23.69 -6.73
CA ALA A 68 -15.78 -24.35 -6.24
C ALA A 68 -16.81 -24.57 -7.35
N SER A 69 -16.98 -23.60 -8.25
CA SER A 69 -17.90 -23.71 -9.39
C SER A 69 -17.44 -24.70 -10.46
N ASN A 70 -16.14 -24.99 -10.57
CA ASN A 70 -15.57 -25.91 -11.56
C ASN A 70 -15.21 -27.28 -10.94
N GLY A 71 -15.90 -27.66 -9.86
CA GLY A 71 -15.75 -29.00 -9.27
C GLY A 71 -14.39 -29.26 -8.63
N GLY A 72 -13.70 -28.22 -8.15
CA GLY A 72 -12.40 -28.35 -7.48
C GLY A 72 -11.18 -28.16 -8.37
N THR A 73 -11.37 -27.80 -9.64
CA THR A 73 -10.27 -27.56 -10.59
C THR A 73 -10.16 -26.09 -10.97
N ALA A 74 -8.97 -25.65 -11.36
CA ALA A 74 -8.69 -24.30 -11.83
C ALA A 74 -8.54 -24.29 -13.37
N PRO A 75 -9.63 -24.12 -14.15
CA PRO A 75 -9.59 -24.22 -15.61
C PRO A 75 -9.09 -22.96 -16.33
N TRP A 76 -8.58 -21.96 -15.60
CA TRP A 76 -8.16 -20.67 -16.18
C TRP A 76 -6.65 -20.59 -16.39
N PHE A 77 -6.26 -19.83 -17.42
CA PHE A 77 -4.87 -19.44 -17.64
C PHE A 77 -4.52 -18.11 -16.95
N GLY A 78 -5.53 -17.29 -16.67
CA GLY A 78 -5.41 -16.09 -15.86
C GLY A 78 -6.79 -15.47 -15.58
N LEU A 79 -7.13 -15.27 -14.30
CA LEU A 79 -8.36 -14.56 -13.92
C LEU A 79 -8.06 -13.10 -13.61
N TYR A 80 -8.95 -12.26 -14.10
CA TYR A 80 -9.05 -10.84 -13.85
C TYR A 80 -10.45 -10.54 -13.29
N PRO A 81 -10.71 -9.36 -12.73
CA PRO A 81 -12.03 -9.03 -12.17
C PRO A 81 -13.17 -9.14 -13.18
N ILE A 82 -12.86 -9.01 -14.48
CA ILE A 82 -13.82 -9.09 -15.60
C ILE A 82 -14.01 -10.50 -16.17
N SER A 83 -13.09 -11.42 -15.87
CA SER A 83 -13.09 -12.72 -16.55
C SER A 83 -14.05 -13.69 -15.88
N ALA A 84 -14.75 -14.48 -16.67
CA ALA A 84 -15.54 -15.60 -16.15
C ALA A 84 -14.63 -16.71 -15.58
N CYS A 85 -15.16 -17.48 -14.62
CA CYS A 85 -14.43 -18.57 -13.96
C CYS A 85 -13.96 -19.71 -14.89
N ASN A 86 -14.51 -19.79 -16.10
CA ASN A 86 -14.15 -20.76 -17.13
C ASN A 86 -13.27 -20.15 -18.22
N ASN A 87 -12.74 -18.94 -18.01
CA ASN A 87 -12.00 -18.24 -19.03
C ASN A 87 -10.59 -18.84 -19.18
N ALA A 88 -10.45 -19.76 -20.13
CA ALA A 88 -9.16 -20.28 -20.59
C ALA A 88 -8.39 -19.27 -21.47
N SER A 89 -9.00 -18.12 -21.80
CA SER A 89 -8.45 -17.19 -22.79
C SER A 89 -7.83 -15.95 -22.15
N ALA A 90 -6.58 -15.67 -22.55
CA ALA A 90 -5.80 -14.49 -22.17
C ALA A 90 -6.30 -13.19 -22.83
N THR A 91 -7.54 -13.12 -23.30
CA THR A 91 -8.10 -11.93 -24.00
C THR A 91 -8.76 -10.93 -23.05
N ASN A 92 -9.18 -11.36 -21.86
CA ASN A 92 -9.79 -10.51 -20.83
C ASN A 92 -8.72 -9.97 -19.86
N VAL A 93 -7.63 -9.43 -20.40
CA VAL A 93 -6.57 -8.78 -19.61
C VAL A 93 -7.05 -7.39 -19.22
N CYS A 94 -6.69 -6.96 -18.02
CA CYS A 94 -6.88 -5.58 -17.57
C CYS A 94 -5.58 -4.79 -17.74
N PRO A 95 -5.32 -4.18 -18.92
CA PRO A 95 -4.14 -3.35 -19.14
C PRO A 95 -4.17 -2.06 -18.30
N ASP A 96 -2.99 -1.57 -17.93
CA ASP A 96 -2.81 -0.40 -17.07
C ASP A 96 -3.35 0.92 -17.66
N ALA A 97 -3.53 0.98 -18.97
CA ALA A 97 -3.98 2.16 -19.69
C ALA A 97 -5.30 1.88 -20.45
N GLY A 98 -6.28 2.80 -20.33
CA GLY A 98 -7.52 2.76 -21.11
C GLY A 98 -8.52 1.64 -20.72
N THR A 99 -8.36 1.04 -19.55
CA THR A 99 -9.15 -0.11 -19.09
C THR A 99 -10.61 0.25 -18.82
N PRO A 100 -11.56 -0.61 -19.20
CA PRO A 100 -12.97 -0.44 -18.83
C PRO A 100 -13.16 -0.56 -17.32
N ALA A 101 -14.18 0.14 -16.77
CA ALA A 101 -14.37 0.32 -15.33
C ALA A 101 -14.49 -0.98 -14.52
N ASN A 102 -14.89 -2.08 -15.18
CA ASN A 102 -15.04 -3.41 -14.61
C ASN A 102 -13.71 -4.13 -14.32
N CYS A 103 -12.57 -3.61 -14.81
CA CYS A 103 -11.23 -4.16 -14.56
C CYS A 103 -10.64 -3.81 -13.19
N PHE A 104 -11.35 -3.02 -12.41
CA PHE A 104 -10.90 -2.54 -11.11
C PHE A 104 -11.90 -2.96 -10.04
N VAL A 105 -11.38 -3.45 -8.91
CA VAL A 105 -12.19 -3.67 -7.70
C VAL A 105 -12.58 -2.33 -7.10
N VAL A 106 -11.65 -1.38 -7.12
CA VAL A 106 -11.90 0.01 -6.73
C VAL A 106 -11.40 0.92 -7.86
N ASN A 107 -12.28 1.79 -8.34
CA ASN A 107 -11.98 2.75 -9.42
C ASN A 107 -12.28 4.17 -8.94
N THR A 108 -11.25 4.88 -8.47
CA THR A 108 -11.36 6.30 -8.12
C THR A 108 -10.44 7.14 -9.02
N PRO A 109 -10.60 8.48 -9.06
CA PRO A 109 -9.72 9.36 -9.81
C PRO A 109 -8.25 9.32 -9.33
N ASP A 110 -8.02 9.10 -8.03
CA ASP A 110 -6.69 9.18 -7.41
C ASP A 110 -6.00 7.82 -7.25
N TYR A 111 -6.79 6.75 -7.10
CA TYR A 111 -6.26 5.39 -6.96
C TYR A 111 -7.21 4.34 -7.54
N LYS A 112 -6.61 3.26 -8.04
CA LYS A 112 -7.32 2.10 -8.58
C LYS A 112 -6.69 0.82 -8.04
N THR A 113 -7.51 -0.18 -7.74
CA THR A 113 -7.04 -1.50 -7.32
C THR A 113 -7.53 -2.56 -8.28
N THR A 114 -6.67 -3.51 -8.59
CA THR A 114 -7.00 -4.66 -9.43
C THR A 114 -6.28 -5.90 -8.90
N PHE A 115 -6.72 -7.08 -9.34
CA PHE A 115 -6.06 -8.34 -9.04
C PHE A 115 -5.91 -9.17 -10.31
N THR A 116 -4.90 -10.01 -10.33
CA THR A 116 -4.70 -11.04 -11.36
C THR A 116 -4.42 -12.35 -10.66
N VAL A 117 -5.19 -13.37 -11.00
CA VAL A 117 -4.95 -14.75 -10.57
C VAL A 117 -4.22 -15.43 -11.71
N GLY A 118 -3.02 -15.93 -11.46
CA GLY A 118 -2.23 -16.69 -12.42
C GLY A 118 -2.83 -18.06 -12.72
N PRO A 119 -2.25 -18.78 -13.69
CA PRO A 119 -2.63 -20.16 -13.96
C PRO A 119 -2.32 -21.04 -12.74
N ALA A 120 -3.05 -22.15 -12.60
CA ALA A 120 -2.68 -23.18 -11.64
C ALA A 120 -1.37 -23.85 -12.08
N SER A 121 -0.45 -23.99 -11.14
CA SER A 121 0.81 -24.72 -11.31
C SER A 121 0.86 -25.84 -10.29
N VAL A 122 1.41 -26.98 -10.67
CA VAL A 122 1.67 -28.06 -9.71
C VAL A 122 3.01 -27.76 -9.04
N ASP A 123 3.01 -27.58 -7.72
CA ASP A 123 4.25 -27.45 -6.95
C ASP A 123 5.01 -28.78 -6.93
N ALA A 124 6.29 -28.75 -6.58
CA ALA A 124 7.15 -29.95 -6.51
C ALA A 124 6.61 -31.09 -5.61
N ASN A 125 5.65 -30.78 -4.74
CA ASN A 125 4.98 -31.72 -3.85
C ASN A 125 3.67 -32.31 -4.43
N GLY A 126 3.33 -32.02 -5.68
CA GLY A 126 2.10 -32.51 -6.32
C GLY A 126 0.82 -31.79 -5.89
N VAL A 127 0.95 -30.61 -5.28
CA VAL A 127 -0.17 -29.77 -4.85
C VAL A 127 -0.41 -28.68 -5.90
N ASP A 128 -1.65 -28.52 -6.34
CA ASP A 128 -2.02 -27.43 -7.23
C ASP A 128 -1.93 -26.10 -6.47
N THR A 129 -1.15 -25.15 -6.97
CA THR A 129 -1.05 -23.81 -6.41
C THR A 129 -1.43 -22.75 -7.43
N VAL A 130 -1.98 -21.65 -6.94
CA VAL A 130 -2.41 -20.52 -7.74
C VAL A 130 -1.82 -19.25 -7.14
N VAL A 131 -1.13 -18.48 -7.97
CA VAL A 131 -0.54 -17.20 -7.56
C VAL A 131 -1.53 -16.07 -7.81
N ILE A 132 -1.86 -15.30 -6.79
CA ILE A 132 -2.74 -14.15 -6.84
C ILE A 132 -1.88 -12.91 -6.69
N THR A 133 -2.02 -11.96 -7.60
CA THR A 133 -1.25 -10.73 -7.66
C THR A 133 -2.21 -9.56 -7.52
N GLY A 134 -2.13 -8.83 -6.41
CA GLY A 134 -2.86 -7.60 -6.16
C GLY A 134 -2.04 -6.40 -6.64
N ARG A 135 -2.68 -5.42 -7.26
CA ARG A 135 -2.03 -4.21 -7.77
C ARG A 135 -2.79 -2.97 -7.35
N LEU A 136 -2.05 -1.98 -6.88
CA LEU A 136 -2.51 -0.64 -6.55
C LEU A 136 -1.88 0.33 -7.54
N ILE A 137 -2.71 1.08 -8.25
CA ILE A 137 -2.31 2.10 -9.21
C ILE A 137 -2.73 3.45 -8.64
N LYS A 138 -1.77 4.31 -8.32
CA LYS A 138 -2.01 5.67 -7.83
C LYS A 138 -1.80 6.65 -8.98
N ILE A 139 -2.80 7.45 -9.28
CA ILE A 139 -2.76 8.43 -10.38
C ILE A 139 -2.45 9.78 -9.75
N ARG A 140 -1.31 10.37 -10.12
CA ARG A 140 -1.01 11.75 -9.72
C ARG A 140 -1.78 12.70 -10.63
N ALA A 141 -2.74 13.45 -10.06
CA ALA A 141 -3.56 14.43 -10.78
C ALA A 141 -2.75 15.46 -11.59
N SER A 142 -1.54 15.81 -11.12
CA SER A 142 -0.70 16.85 -11.74
C SER A 142 -0.16 16.47 -13.12
N ASN A 143 0.24 15.21 -13.33
CA ASN A 143 0.99 14.78 -14.52
C ASN A 143 0.45 13.48 -15.14
N SER A 144 -0.70 12.97 -14.69
CA SER A 144 -1.25 11.66 -15.08
C SER A 144 -0.29 10.47 -14.90
N THR A 145 0.79 10.64 -14.13
CA THR A 145 1.75 9.59 -13.87
C THR A 145 1.16 8.57 -12.91
N THR A 146 1.23 7.30 -13.29
CA THR A 146 0.75 6.17 -12.50
C THR A 146 1.89 5.57 -11.69
N PHE A 147 1.76 5.55 -10.38
CA PHE A 147 2.63 4.78 -9.49
C PHE A 147 1.96 3.44 -9.18
N GLY A 148 2.62 2.34 -9.55
CA GLY A 148 2.13 0.98 -9.30
C GLY A 148 2.83 0.37 -8.09
N SER A 149 2.06 -0.16 -7.14
CA SER A 149 2.55 -1.11 -6.14
C SER A 149 1.90 -2.46 -6.40
N THR A 150 2.65 -3.54 -6.16
CA THR A 150 2.21 -4.91 -6.45
C THR A 150 2.54 -5.80 -5.25
N ALA A 151 1.60 -6.66 -4.88
CA ALA A 151 1.78 -7.69 -3.87
C ALA A 151 1.29 -9.03 -4.41
N THR A 152 1.90 -10.13 -3.97
CA THR A 152 1.52 -11.48 -4.40
C THR A 152 1.18 -12.35 -3.20
N ARG A 153 0.27 -13.31 -3.42
CA ARG A 153 -0.11 -14.35 -2.46
C ARG A 153 -0.25 -15.67 -3.20
N VAL A 154 0.24 -16.75 -2.62
CA VAL A 154 0.08 -18.10 -3.17
C VAL A 154 -1.05 -18.80 -2.42
N LEU A 155 -1.94 -19.43 -3.15
CA LEU A 155 -3.03 -20.26 -2.63
C LEU A 155 -2.82 -21.70 -3.07
N SER A 156 -2.91 -22.65 -2.14
CA SER A 156 -2.90 -24.08 -2.46
C SER A 156 -4.33 -24.59 -2.66
N VAL A 157 -4.59 -25.15 -3.83
CA VAL A 157 -5.86 -25.75 -4.25
C VAL A 157 -5.85 -27.21 -3.85
N GLY A 158 -6.66 -27.57 -2.85
CA GLY A 158 -6.72 -28.93 -2.31
C GLY A 158 -6.72 -29.01 -0.79
N ASP A 159 -6.50 -27.90 -0.08
CA ASP A 159 -6.72 -27.84 1.36
C ASP A 159 -8.20 -27.52 1.64
N ALA A 160 -8.88 -28.42 2.36
CA ALA A 160 -10.23 -28.21 2.88
C ALA A 160 -10.31 -27.03 3.87
N THR A 161 -9.17 -26.47 4.26
CA THR A 161 -9.08 -25.12 4.81
C THR A 161 -8.97 -24.10 3.67
N MET A 162 -10.06 -23.91 2.94
CA MET A 162 -10.32 -22.59 2.36
C MET A 162 -10.09 -21.60 3.50
N PRO A 163 -9.17 -20.63 3.38
CA PRO A 163 -8.87 -19.74 4.48
C PRO A 163 -10.10 -18.85 4.71
N ALA A 164 -11.03 -19.33 5.54
CA ALA A 164 -11.81 -18.48 6.38
C ALA A 164 -10.79 -17.69 7.19
N LEU A 165 -10.58 -16.44 6.77
CA LEU A 165 -10.08 -15.32 7.55
C LEU A 165 -9.61 -15.76 8.95
N LYS A 166 -8.38 -16.25 9.07
CA LYS A 166 -7.77 -16.51 10.36
C LYS A 166 -6.35 -16.00 10.35
N ASP A 167 -6.25 -14.80 10.92
CA ASP A 167 -5.14 -14.30 11.72
C ASP A 167 -3.77 -14.15 11.04
N GLY A 168 -3.26 -12.92 11.10
CA GLY A 168 -1.81 -12.71 11.19
C GLY A 168 -1.17 -12.02 10.00
N ILE A 169 -1.52 -10.74 9.82
CA ILE A 169 -0.49 -9.75 9.47
C ILE A 169 0.61 -9.84 10.55
N ALA A 170 1.69 -10.55 10.25
CA ALA A 170 2.88 -10.57 11.09
C ALA A 170 3.64 -9.25 10.88
N PHE A 171 3.82 -8.51 11.98
CA PHE A 171 4.71 -7.36 12.12
C PHE A 171 6.18 -7.81 12.04
#